data_AF-A0A7Y2L0J2-F1
#
_entry.id   AF-A0A7Y2L0J2-F1
#
_cell.length_a   1.000
_cell.length_b   1.000
_cell.length_c   1.000
_cell.angle_alpha   90.00
_cell.angle_beta   90.00
_cell.angle_gamma   90.00
#
_symmetry.space_group_name_H-M   'P 1'
#
loop_
_entity.id
_entity.type
_entity.pdbx_description
1 polymer ?
#
loop_
_entity_poly.entity_id
_entity_poly.type
_entity_poly.pdbx_seq_one_letter_code
_entity_poly.pdbx_strand_id
1 'polypeptide(L)'
;MELTYSNQRGGFDPGKRYRNPEHFDKPEAGVTSVLVVGDWPYVVAAYRAAGIDVNVKEAVRVQVTDGGDQGELKELVGKLRAESGAIRMLIESAEGLIPLEHPEAGELPIRLFDALNGIHQGITGLKTERDDLAVENESLRGELASLKAEASKPADDSVEIEALKAALDAAKVNYRANASKEALQKQVAELAGS
;
A
#
# COMPACT_ATOMS: atom_id res chain seq x y z
N MET A 1 -53.50 -39.75 14.15
CA MET A 1 -53.28 -38.70 13.12
C MET A 1 -52.07 -39.06 12.27
N GLU A 2 -52.04 -38.73 10.97
CA GLU A 2 -50.88 -38.95 10.09
C GLU A 2 -49.98 -37.70 10.01
N LEU A 3 -48.65 -37.89 10.06
CA LEU A 3 -47.67 -36.82 10.04
C LEU A 3 -46.60 -37.08 8.96
N THR A 4 -46.32 -36.08 8.12
CA THR A 4 -45.26 -36.18 7.10
C THR A 4 -44.05 -35.35 7.49
N TYR A 5 -42.87 -35.96 7.58
CA TYR A 5 -41.60 -35.27 7.68
C TYR A 5 -41.00 -35.08 6.29
N SER A 6 -40.73 -33.83 5.90
CA SER A 6 -40.11 -33.49 4.62
C SER A 6 -39.41 -32.14 4.72
N ASN A 7 -38.30 -31.98 3.99
CA ASN A 7 -37.61 -30.70 3.78
C ASN A 7 -37.99 -30.03 2.43
N GLN A 8 -39.06 -30.52 1.78
CA GLN A 8 -39.55 -29.95 0.53
C GLN A 8 -39.93 -28.47 0.68
N ARG A 9 -39.67 -27.68 -0.35
CA ARG A 9 -39.93 -26.23 -0.35
C ARG A 9 -41.29 -25.83 -0.96
N GLY A 10 -42.05 -26.79 -1.48
CA GLY A 10 -43.34 -26.55 -2.14
C GLY A 10 -44.08 -27.85 -2.45
N GLY A 11 -45.27 -27.74 -3.07
CA GLY A 11 -46.10 -28.90 -3.42
C GLY A 11 -46.77 -29.58 -2.21
N PHE A 12 -47.08 -28.80 -1.17
CA PHE A 12 -47.75 -29.31 0.03
C PHE A 12 -49.21 -29.65 -0.24
N ASP A 13 -49.64 -30.81 0.21
CA ASP A 13 -51.04 -31.19 0.23
C ASP A 13 -51.74 -30.53 1.44
N PRO A 14 -52.74 -29.66 1.25
CA PRO A 14 -53.42 -28.97 2.34
C PRO A 14 -54.16 -29.92 3.30
N GLY A 15 -54.43 -31.17 2.90
CA GLY A 15 -55.00 -32.20 3.75
C GLY A 15 -53.99 -32.91 4.66
N LYS A 16 -52.68 -32.67 4.48
CA LYS A 16 -51.62 -33.35 5.22
C LYS A 16 -50.90 -32.41 6.19
N ARG A 17 -50.42 -32.98 7.29
CA ARG A 17 -49.58 -32.25 8.25
C ARG A 17 -48.11 -32.48 7.94
N TYR A 18 -47.38 -31.39 7.76
CA TYR A 18 -45.94 -31.42 7.47
C TYR A 18 -45.11 -30.89 8.63
N ARG A 19 -43.94 -31.51 8.85
CA ARG A 19 -42.90 -31.06 9.77
C ARG A 19 -41.54 -31.11 9.08
N ASN A 20 -40.67 -30.14 9.40
CA ASN A 20 -39.28 -30.21 8.96
C ASN A 20 -38.53 -31.18 9.89
N PRO A 21 -37.95 -32.28 9.38
CA PRO A 21 -37.15 -33.22 10.17
C PRO A 21 -35.90 -32.59 10.80
N GLU A 22 -35.37 -31.48 10.27
CA GLU A 22 -34.23 -30.76 10.88
C GLU A 22 -34.57 -30.11 12.23
N HIS A 23 -35.87 -29.91 12.51
CA HIS A 23 -36.36 -29.36 13.78
C HIS A 23 -36.98 -30.45 14.67
N PHE A 24 -36.65 -31.72 14.41
CA PHE A 24 -37.14 -32.81 15.22
C PHE A 24 -36.46 -32.83 16.59
N ASP A 25 -37.28 -32.83 17.64
CA ASP A 25 -36.84 -32.98 19.04
C ASP A 25 -37.36 -34.30 19.63
N LYS A 26 -38.68 -34.53 19.58
CA LYS A 26 -39.33 -35.74 20.11
C LYS A 26 -40.60 -36.12 19.35
N PRO A 27 -41.10 -37.37 19.48
CA PRO A 27 -42.36 -37.79 18.88
C PRO A 27 -43.56 -36.94 19.34
N GLU A 28 -44.41 -36.54 18.39
CA GLU A 28 -45.61 -35.75 18.66
C GLU A 28 -46.74 -36.68 19.18
N ALA A 29 -47.40 -36.26 20.26
CA ALA A 29 -48.48 -37.05 20.87
C ALA A 29 -49.72 -37.12 19.96
N GLY A 30 -50.36 -38.29 19.88
CA GLY A 30 -51.55 -38.50 19.04
C GLY A 30 -51.26 -38.83 17.56
N VAL A 31 -49.98 -38.93 17.19
CA VAL A 31 -49.55 -39.44 15.89
C VAL A 31 -49.67 -40.97 15.87
N THR A 32 -50.28 -41.50 14.82
CA THR A 32 -50.57 -42.94 14.65
C THR A 32 -49.86 -43.53 13.44
N SER A 33 -49.39 -42.69 12.51
CA SER A 33 -48.57 -43.09 11.37
C SER A 33 -47.71 -41.90 10.92
N VAL A 34 -46.47 -42.20 10.52
CA VAL A 34 -45.50 -41.19 10.07
C VAL A 34 -44.96 -41.55 8.69
N LEU A 35 -45.00 -40.59 7.78
CA LEU A 35 -44.30 -40.66 6.49
C LEU A 35 -43.03 -39.81 6.57
N VAL A 36 -41.86 -40.41 6.39
CA VAL A 36 -40.57 -39.70 6.37
C VAL A 36 -40.06 -39.66 4.94
N VAL A 37 -39.88 -38.46 4.38
CA VAL A 37 -39.35 -38.25 3.04
C VAL A 37 -37.87 -37.90 3.13
N GLY A 38 -37.01 -38.76 2.58
CA GLY A 38 -35.55 -38.62 2.64
C GLY A 38 -34.90 -39.44 3.76
N ASP A 39 -33.61 -39.20 3.99
CA ASP A 39 -32.81 -39.94 4.97
C ASP A 39 -32.77 -39.20 6.32
N TRP A 40 -33.69 -39.56 7.21
CA TRP A 40 -33.82 -38.95 8.55
C TRP A 40 -33.89 -40.04 9.63
N PRO A 41 -32.76 -40.74 9.90
CA PRO A 41 -32.74 -41.93 10.74
C PRO A 41 -33.18 -41.64 12.18
N TYR A 42 -32.88 -40.45 12.70
CA TYR A 42 -33.26 -40.04 14.06
C TYR A 42 -34.78 -39.93 14.25
N VAL A 43 -35.49 -39.39 13.25
CA VAL A 43 -36.97 -39.30 13.27
C VAL A 43 -37.58 -40.70 13.21
N VAL A 44 -37.09 -41.53 12.28
CA VAL A 44 -37.57 -42.91 12.09
C VAL A 44 -37.37 -43.73 13.35
N ALA A 45 -36.18 -43.67 13.96
CA ALA A 45 -35.84 -44.39 15.17
C ALA A 45 -36.74 -43.98 16.35
N ALA A 46 -36.98 -42.68 16.53
CA ALA A 46 -37.79 -42.19 17.65
C ALA A 46 -39.26 -42.63 17.57
N TYR A 47 -39.88 -42.58 16.38
CA TYR A 47 -41.27 -43.02 16.20
C TYR A 47 -41.41 -44.55 16.25
N ARG A 48 -40.44 -45.31 15.69
CA ARG A 48 -40.42 -46.77 15.83
C ARG A 48 -40.25 -47.22 17.28
N ALA A 49 -39.38 -46.56 18.04
CA ALA A 49 -39.22 -46.84 19.47
C ALA A 49 -40.49 -46.54 20.28
N ALA A 50 -41.31 -45.60 19.82
CA ALA A 50 -42.63 -45.30 20.38
C ALA A 50 -43.73 -46.27 19.88
N GLY A 51 -43.39 -47.29 19.09
CA GLY A 51 -44.35 -48.27 18.55
C GLY A 51 -45.26 -47.71 17.45
N ILE A 52 -44.90 -46.58 16.84
CA ILE A 52 -45.66 -45.92 15.79
C ILE A 52 -45.15 -46.40 14.42
N ASP A 53 -46.07 -46.65 13.50
CA ASP A 53 -45.73 -47.08 12.14
C ASP A 53 -45.05 -45.96 11.35
N VAL A 54 -43.90 -46.28 10.74
CA VAL A 54 -43.07 -45.30 10.00
C VAL A 54 -42.77 -45.81 8.60
N ASN A 55 -43.31 -45.12 7.60
CA ASN A 55 -43.04 -45.34 6.19
C ASN A 55 -41.95 -44.36 5.71
N VAL A 56 -40.86 -44.88 5.14
CA VAL A 56 -39.77 -44.06 4.61
C VAL A 56 -39.88 -44.04 3.09
N LYS A 57 -40.10 -42.86 2.53
CA LYS A 57 -40.08 -42.63 1.09
C LYS A 57 -38.77 -41.94 0.72
N GLU A 58 -38.07 -42.45 -0.28
CA GLU A 58 -36.90 -41.73 -0.81
C GLU A 58 -37.33 -40.33 -1.26
N ALA A 59 -36.58 -39.31 -0.81
CA ALA A 59 -36.79 -37.95 -1.32
C ALA A 59 -36.56 -37.98 -2.83
N VAL A 60 -37.46 -37.35 -3.59
CA VAL A 60 -37.19 -37.05 -5.00
C VAL A 60 -35.93 -36.18 -4.96
N ARG A 61 -34.79 -36.77 -5.29
CA ARG A 61 -33.59 -36.01 -5.55
C ARG A 61 -33.96 -35.14 -6.74
N VAL A 62 -34.20 -33.86 -6.49
CA VAL A 62 -34.10 -32.88 -7.55
C VAL A 62 -32.67 -33.04 -8.03
N GLN A 63 -32.49 -33.71 -9.17
CA GLN A 63 -31.29 -33.54 -9.94
C GLN A 63 -31.22 -32.04 -10.15
N VAL A 64 -30.31 -31.38 -9.43
CA VAL A 64 -29.76 -30.14 -9.93
C VAL A 64 -29.20 -30.55 -11.28
N THR A 65 -29.97 -30.30 -12.33
CA THR A 65 -29.43 -30.36 -13.68
C THR A 65 -28.29 -29.37 -13.65
N ASP A 66 -27.08 -29.93 -13.69
CA ASP A 66 -25.81 -29.33 -14.03
C ASP A 66 -25.94 -28.66 -15.41
N GLY A 67 -26.77 -27.62 -15.46
CA GLY A 67 -27.14 -26.86 -16.66
C GLY A 67 -26.52 -25.47 -16.64
N GLY A 68 -25.54 -25.24 -15.76
CA GLY A 68 -24.52 -24.23 -15.97
C GLY A 68 -23.36 -24.93 -16.65
N ASP A 69 -22.94 -24.45 -17.82
CA ASP A 69 -21.91 -25.06 -18.64
C ASP A 69 -20.62 -25.29 -17.83
N GLN A 70 -20.42 -26.52 -17.33
CA GLN A 70 -19.22 -26.89 -16.59
C GLN A 70 -17.95 -26.64 -17.39
N GLY A 71 -18.05 -26.64 -18.73
CA GLY A 71 -16.97 -26.25 -19.62
C GLY A 71 -16.59 -24.79 -19.45
N GLU A 72 -17.57 -23.88 -19.55
CA GLU A 72 -17.36 -22.44 -19.33
C GLU A 72 -16.83 -22.15 -17.93
N LEU A 73 -17.37 -22.79 -16.88
CA LEU A 73 -16.88 -22.61 -15.52
C LEU A 73 -15.41 -23.05 -15.38
N LYS A 74 -15.07 -24.21 -15.96
CA LYS A 74 -13.70 -24.72 -15.95
C LYS A 74 -12.75 -23.81 -16.73
N GLU A 75 -13.20 -23.24 -17.84
CA GLU A 75 -12.45 -22.27 -18.63
C GLU A 75 -12.22 -20.96 -17.84
N LEU A 76 -13.26 -20.42 -17.21
CA LEU A 76 -13.16 -19.22 -16.36
C LEU A 76 -12.21 -19.43 -15.19
N VAL A 77 -12.28 -20.58 -14.52
CA VAL A 77 -11.34 -20.94 -13.45
C VAL A 77 -9.91 -21.04 -13.98
N GLY A 78 -9.72 -21.58 -15.19
CA GLY A 78 -8.43 -21.61 -15.87
C GLY A 78 -7.86 -20.22 -16.12
N LYS A 79 -8.67 -19.32 -16.70
CA LYS A 79 -8.33 -17.91 -16.96
C LYS A 79 -7.96 -17.18 -15.67
N LEU A 80 -8.79 -17.31 -14.63
CA LEU A 80 -8.57 -16.65 -13.34
C LEU A 80 -7.26 -17.13 -12.68
N ARG A 81 -6.95 -18.43 -12.77
CA ARG A 81 -5.69 -18.99 -12.25
C ARG A 81 -4.47 -18.47 -13.02
N ALA A 82 -4.56 -18.40 -14.34
CA ALA A 82 -3.48 -17.85 -15.16
C ALA A 82 -3.24 -16.36 -14.82
N GLU A 83 -4.31 -15.58 -14.71
CA GLU A 83 -4.24 -14.17 -14.33
C GLU A 83 -3.65 -13.97 -12.93
N SER A 84 -4.11 -14.76 -11.95
CA SER A 84 -3.57 -14.72 -10.59
C SER A 84 -2.09 -15.12 -10.53
N GLY A 85 -1.67 -16.09 -11.35
CA GLY A 85 -0.28 -16.50 -11.47
C GLY A 85 0.60 -15.38 -12.00
N ALA A 86 0.17 -14.71 -13.07
CA ALA A 86 0.90 -13.57 -13.63
C ALA A 86 0.97 -12.38 -12.65
N ILE A 87 -0.11 -12.08 -11.91
CA ILE A 87 -0.08 -11.05 -10.85
C ILE A 87 0.94 -11.41 -9.77
N ARG A 88 1.00 -12.68 -9.33
CA ARG A 88 1.98 -13.11 -8.33
C ARG A 88 3.42 -12.91 -8.81
N MET A 89 3.72 -13.23 -10.07
CA MET A 89 5.05 -12.97 -10.66
C MET A 89 5.41 -11.48 -10.63
N LEU A 90 4.45 -10.60 -10.93
CA LEU A 90 4.67 -9.15 -10.83
C LEU A 90 4.92 -8.67 -9.41
N ILE A 91 4.25 -9.27 -8.42
CA ILE A 91 4.49 -8.98 -7.00
C ILE A 91 5.91 -9.40 -6.61
N GLU A 92 6.32 -10.62 -6.95
CA GLU A 92 7.69 -11.11 -6.68
C GLU A 92 8.74 -10.22 -7.38
N SER A 93 8.43 -9.70 -8.58
CA SER A 93 9.27 -8.75 -9.29
C SER A 93 9.38 -7.41 -8.55
N ALA A 94 8.26 -6.88 -8.07
CA ALA A 94 8.22 -5.64 -7.30
C ALA A 94 8.93 -5.76 -5.94
N GLU A 95 8.92 -6.96 -5.35
CA GLU A 95 9.70 -7.30 -4.15
C GLU A 95 11.19 -7.50 -4.45
N GLY A 96 11.60 -7.45 -5.72
CA GLY A 96 13.00 -7.61 -6.14
C GLY A 96 13.51 -9.05 -6.09
N LEU A 97 12.60 -10.03 -5.97
CA LEU A 97 12.95 -11.46 -5.94
C LEU A 97 13.28 -11.99 -7.34
N ILE A 98 12.64 -11.43 -8.37
CA ILE A 98 12.85 -11.78 -9.77
C ILE A 98 12.86 -10.52 -10.66
N PRO A 99 13.38 -10.61 -11.90
CA PRO A 99 13.29 -9.51 -12.86
C PRO A 99 11.84 -9.18 -13.23
N LEU A 100 11.55 -7.89 -13.40
CA LEU A 100 10.25 -7.43 -13.89
C LEU A 100 10.09 -7.75 -15.37
N GLU A 101 9.17 -8.64 -15.70
CA GLU A 101 8.81 -9.02 -17.07
C GLU A 101 7.37 -8.62 -17.39
N HIS A 102 7.13 -8.21 -18.64
CA HIS A 102 5.80 -7.85 -19.10
C HIS A 102 4.97 -9.13 -19.30
N PRO A 103 3.78 -9.25 -18.68
CA PRO A 103 2.92 -10.41 -18.89
C PRO A 103 2.44 -10.51 -20.35
N GLU A 104 2.43 -11.70 -20.94
CA GLU A 104 2.01 -11.88 -22.34
C GLU A 104 0.50 -11.70 -22.55
N ALA A 105 -0.31 -11.91 -21.50
CA ALA A 105 -1.75 -11.84 -21.54
C ALA A 105 -2.37 -11.53 -20.16
N GLY A 106 -3.65 -11.17 -20.16
CA GLY A 106 -4.42 -10.84 -18.96
C GLY A 106 -4.46 -9.33 -18.72
N GLU A 107 -5.67 -8.79 -18.57
CA GLU A 107 -5.87 -7.36 -18.43
C GLU A 107 -5.30 -6.82 -17.11
N LEU A 108 -5.55 -7.49 -15.98
CA LEU A 108 -5.05 -7.02 -14.68
C LEU A 108 -3.51 -7.12 -14.55
N PRO A 109 -2.86 -8.23 -14.95
CA PRO A 109 -1.40 -8.31 -14.97
C PRO A 109 -0.77 -7.21 -15.82
N ILE A 110 -1.27 -6.97 -17.04
CA ILE A 110 -0.72 -5.94 -17.93
C ILE A 110 -0.86 -4.55 -17.30
N ARG A 111 -2.05 -4.21 -16.80
CA ARG A 111 -2.27 -2.92 -16.12
C ARG A 111 -1.39 -2.75 -14.87
N LEU A 112 -1.19 -3.83 -14.10
CA LEU A 112 -0.32 -3.81 -12.94
C LEU A 112 1.15 -3.60 -13.35
N PHE A 113 1.61 -4.28 -14.40
CA PHE A 113 2.94 -4.06 -14.96
C PHE A 113 3.13 -2.60 -15.39
N ASP A 114 2.20 -2.04 -16.16
CA ASP A 114 2.29 -0.65 -16.63
C ASP A 114 2.38 0.34 -15.47
N ALA A 115 1.56 0.13 -14.43
CA ALA A 115 1.60 0.94 -13.22
C ALA A 115 2.94 0.83 -12.48
N LEU A 116 3.45 -0.39 -12.29
CA LEU A 116 4.75 -0.64 -11.64
C LEU A 116 5.91 -0.03 -12.44
N ASN A 117 5.89 -0.18 -13.76
CA ASN A 117 6.89 0.39 -14.65
C ASN A 117 6.85 1.93 -14.62
N GLY A 118 5.65 2.54 -14.63
CA GLY A 118 5.48 3.98 -14.48
C GLY A 118 6.02 4.50 -13.14
N ILE A 119 5.75 3.80 -12.03
CA ILE A 119 6.32 4.12 -10.71
C ILE A 119 7.85 4.02 -10.73
N HIS A 120 8.40 2.94 -11.31
CA HIS A 120 9.85 2.75 -11.40
C HIS A 120 10.55 3.84 -12.20
N GLN A 121 9.97 4.24 -13.34
CA GLN A 121 10.45 5.37 -14.14
C GLN A 121 10.38 6.68 -13.35
N GLY A 122 9.29 6.93 -12.63
CA GLY A 122 9.13 8.09 -11.76
C GLY A 122 10.19 8.15 -10.64
N ILE A 123 10.44 7.03 -9.96
CA ILE A 123 11.48 6.93 -8.92
C ILE A 123 12.87 7.19 -9.51
N THR A 124 13.15 6.67 -10.72
CA THR A 124 14.42 6.91 -11.41
C THR A 124 14.59 8.38 -11.75
N GLY A 125 13.53 9.05 -12.23
CA GLY A 125 13.54 10.50 -12.47
C GLY A 125 13.81 11.31 -11.20
N LEU A 126 13.08 11.02 -10.11
CA LEU A 126 13.29 11.68 -8.81
C LEU A 126 14.70 11.46 -8.26
N LYS A 127 15.28 10.27 -8.49
CA LYS A 127 16.64 9.97 -8.08
C LYS A 127 17.64 10.87 -8.81
N THR A 128 17.49 11.02 -10.13
CA THR A 128 18.32 11.91 -10.95
C THR A 128 18.19 13.36 -10.48
N GLU A 129 16.96 13.88 -10.34
CA GLU A 129 16.73 15.26 -9.86
C GLU A 129 17.34 15.50 -8.48
N ARG A 130 17.21 14.54 -7.57
CA ARG A 130 17.84 14.61 -6.25
C ARG A 130 19.36 14.68 -6.36
N ASP A 131 19.96 13.88 -7.23
CA ASP A 131 21.41 13.84 -7.40
C ASP A 131 21.92 15.16 -8.01
N ASP A 132 21.21 15.72 -8.98
CA ASP A 132 21.51 17.03 -9.57
C ASP A 132 21.41 18.15 -8.51
N LEU A 133 20.34 18.17 -7.71
CA LEU A 133 20.18 19.12 -6.60
C LEU A 133 21.24 18.97 -5.51
N ALA A 134 21.73 17.75 -5.28
CA ALA A 134 22.81 17.51 -4.32
C ALA A 134 24.12 18.15 -4.81
N VAL A 135 24.43 18.01 -6.10
CA VAL A 135 25.59 18.64 -6.74
C VAL A 135 25.47 20.17 -6.68
N GLU A 136 24.30 20.72 -7.01
CA GLU A 136 24.07 22.18 -6.95
C GLU A 136 24.23 22.71 -5.52
N ASN A 137 23.68 22.02 -4.51
CA ASN A 137 23.84 22.40 -3.11
C ASN A 137 25.30 22.40 -2.66
N GLU A 138 26.09 21.44 -3.13
CA GLU A 138 27.53 21.39 -2.82
C GLU A 138 28.27 22.58 -3.43
N SER A 139 27.97 22.92 -4.69
CA SER A 139 28.53 24.11 -5.36
C SER A 139 28.20 25.40 -4.61
N LEU A 140 26.92 25.61 -4.28
CA LEU A 140 26.45 26.80 -3.56
C LEU A 140 27.08 26.91 -2.17
N ARG A 141 27.29 25.79 -1.47
CA ARG A 141 28.02 25.78 -0.18
C ARG A 141 29.48 26.21 -0.36
N GLY A 142 30.15 25.77 -1.43
CA GLY A 142 31.51 26.19 -1.76
C GLY A 142 31.60 27.69 -2.08
N GLU A 143 30.66 28.21 -2.87
CA GLU A 143 30.57 29.64 -3.18
C GLU A 143 30.32 30.47 -1.91
N LEU A 144 29.37 30.06 -1.07
CA LEU A 144 29.10 30.74 0.21
C LEU A 144 30.31 30.73 1.14
N ALA A 145 31.06 29.62 1.21
CA ALA A 145 32.29 29.55 1.99
C ALA A 145 33.33 30.54 1.46
N SER A 146 33.48 30.64 0.14
CA SER A 146 34.42 31.55 -0.52
C SER A 146 34.03 33.02 -0.29
N LEU A 147 32.76 33.36 -0.47
CA LEU A 147 32.24 34.71 -0.22
C LEU A 147 32.37 35.09 1.25
N LYS A 148 32.10 34.16 2.18
CA LYS A 148 32.28 34.40 3.60
C LYS A 148 33.75 34.61 3.97
N ALA A 149 34.66 33.85 3.36
CA ALA A 149 36.09 34.05 3.54
C ALA A 149 36.54 35.42 3.02
N GLU A 150 36.08 35.83 1.83
CA GLU A 150 36.38 37.15 1.27
C GLU A 150 35.81 38.28 2.14
N ALA A 151 34.57 38.16 2.60
CA ALA A 151 33.95 39.14 3.48
C ALA A 151 34.60 39.21 4.89
N SER A 152 35.27 38.14 5.32
CA SER A 152 35.98 38.08 6.61
C SER A 152 37.43 38.51 6.52
N LYS A 153 37.98 38.74 5.32
CA LYS A 153 39.31 39.34 5.18
C LYS A 153 39.23 40.76 5.76
N PRO A 154 40.07 41.12 6.74
CA PRO A 154 40.22 42.51 7.09
C PRO A 154 40.62 43.24 5.81
N ALA A 155 39.95 44.36 5.49
CA ALA A 155 40.43 45.22 4.43
C ALA A 155 41.91 45.51 4.74
N ASP A 156 42.81 45.25 3.80
CA ASP A 156 44.26 45.49 3.97
C ASP A 156 44.50 46.94 4.46
N ASP A 157 43.63 47.83 3.98
CA ASP A 157 43.53 49.22 4.39
C ASP A 157 43.23 49.42 5.89
N SER A 158 42.49 48.54 6.57
CA SER A 158 42.22 48.67 8.01
C SER A 158 43.47 48.46 8.85
N VAL A 159 44.27 47.43 8.54
CA VAL A 159 45.52 47.13 9.24
C VAL A 159 46.56 48.20 8.93
N GLU A 160 46.66 48.63 7.67
CA GLU A 160 47.56 49.73 7.29
C GLU A 160 47.15 51.07 7.91
N ILE A 161 45.85 51.39 7.98
CA ILE A 161 45.35 52.60 8.64
C ILE A 161 45.68 52.58 10.13
N GLU A 162 45.50 51.45 10.82
CA GLU A 162 45.86 51.32 12.24
C GLU A 162 47.37 51.49 12.47
N ALA A 163 48.20 50.92 11.60
CA ALA A 163 49.65 51.08 11.66
C ALA A 163 50.08 52.55 11.44
N LEU A 164 49.48 53.23 10.45
CA LEU A 164 49.74 54.65 10.18
C LEU A 164 49.32 55.54 11.35
N LYS A 165 48.14 55.28 11.93
CA LYS A 165 47.66 55.98 13.13
C LYS A 165 48.60 55.79 14.31
N ALA A 166 49.05 54.56 14.57
CA ALA A 166 50.00 54.27 15.64
C ALA A 166 51.35 55.00 15.45
N ALA A 167 51.83 55.13 14.21
CA ALA A 167 53.05 55.90 13.91
C ALA A 167 52.88 57.40 14.20
N LEU A 168 51.73 57.98 13.83
CA LEU A 168 51.40 59.38 14.13
C LEU A 168 51.22 59.61 15.64
N ASP A 169 50.59 58.67 16.35
CA ASP A 169 50.41 58.72 17.81
C ASP A 169 51.76 58.67 18.54
N ALA A 170 52.69 57.83 18.08
CA ALA A 170 54.05 57.76 18.62
C ALA A 170 54.81 59.09 18.42
N ALA A 171 54.58 59.77 17.30
CA ALA A 171 55.11 61.11 17.01
C ALA A 171 54.29 62.24 17.65
N LYS A 172 53.20 61.93 18.37
CA LYS A 172 52.25 62.88 18.99
C LYS A 172 51.63 63.86 17.99
N VAL A 173 51.37 63.40 16.77
CA VAL A 173 50.78 64.18 15.68
C VAL A 173 49.27 63.93 15.64
N ASN A 174 48.48 65.00 15.70
CA ASN A 174 47.02 64.89 15.63
C ASN A 174 46.54 64.58 14.20
N TYR A 175 45.60 63.64 14.10
CA TYR A 175 44.91 63.28 12.85
C TYR A 175 43.39 63.18 13.08
N ARG A 176 42.60 63.19 12.00
CA ARG A 176 41.14 62.96 12.08
C ARG A 176 40.86 61.46 12.20
N ALA A 177 39.97 61.07 13.11
CA ALA A 177 39.65 59.65 13.35
C ALA A 177 39.15 58.89 12.09
N ASN A 178 38.49 59.61 11.18
CA ASN A 178 37.97 59.17 9.90
C ASN A 178 38.79 59.65 8.68
N ALA A 179 40.07 60.01 8.88
CA ALA A 179 40.97 60.32 7.77
C ALA A 179 41.16 59.10 6.85
N SER A 180 41.24 59.33 5.54
CA SER A 180 41.54 58.29 4.56
C SER A 180 42.99 57.79 4.70
N LYS A 181 43.25 56.56 4.25
CA LYS A 181 44.58 55.93 4.21
C LYS A 181 45.63 56.86 3.58
N GLU A 182 45.34 57.40 2.41
CA GLU A 182 46.24 58.30 1.67
C GLU A 182 46.59 59.57 2.46
N ALA A 183 45.61 60.15 3.19
CA ALA A 183 45.85 61.33 4.02
C ALA A 183 46.78 61.02 5.20
N LEU A 184 46.61 59.86 5.84
CA LEU A 184 47.48 59.41 6.93
C LEU A 184 48.89 59.06 6.41
N GLN A 185 48.99 58.39 5.25
CA GLN A 185 50.29 58.09 4.61
C GLN A 185 51.08 59.35 4.31
N LYS A 186 50.42 60.40 3.80
CA LYS A 186 51.07 61.67 3.52
C LYS A 186 51.63 62.33 4.78
N GLN A 187 50.87 62.32 5.89
CA GLN A 187 51.34 62.88 7.16
C GLN A 187 52.52 62.11 7.73
N VAL A 188 52.52 60.78 7.63
CA VAL A 188 53.67 59.96 8.05
C VAL A 188 54.89 60.22 7.16
N ALA A 189 54.71 60.38 5.85
CA ALA A 189 55.80 60.71 4.93
C ALA A 189 56.41 62.09 5.20
N GLU A 190 55.59 63.09 5.55
CA GLU A 190 56.05 64.42 5.96
C GLU A 190 56.87 64.37 7.26
N LEU A 191 56.55 63.46 8.20
CA LEU A 191 57.37 63.23 9.40
C LEU A 191 58.73 62.60 9.09
N ALA A 192 58.81 61.72 8.09
CA ALA A 192 60.06 61.06 7.71
C ALA A 192 61.00 61.97 6.91
N GLY A 193 60.48 63.07 6.34
CA GLY A 193 61.24 64.06 5.59
C GLY A 193 61.73 65.28 6.39
N SER A 194 61.43 65.36 7.68
CA SER A 194 61.83 66.43 8.59
C SER A 194 62.91 66.00 9.58
#